data_AF-A0A660NSU4-F1
#
_entry.id   AF-A0A660NSU4-F1
#
_cell.length_a   1.000
_cell.length_b   1.000
_cell.length_c   1.000
_cell.angle_alpha   90.00
_cell.angle_beta   90.00
_cell.angle_gamma   90.00
#
_symmetry.space_group_name_H-M   'P 1'
#
loop_
_entity.id
_entity.type
_entity.pdbx_description
1 polymer ?
#
loop_
_entity_poly.entity_id
_entity_poly.type
_entity_poly.pdbx_seq_one_letter_code
_entity_poly.pdbx_strand_id
1 'polypeptide(L)' 'MNKPELHFYELANNVVAFSSTRHSGVSKGNYAAFNINRYCGDAPEDIEQNRKSLANCLEIDVNK' A
#
# COMPACT_ATOMS: atom_id res chain seq x y z
N MET A 1 -7.94 9.93 -6.68
CA MET A 1 -6.94 8.87 -6.46
C MET A 1 -7.66 7.68 -5.85
N ASN A 2 -7.41 6.46 -6.36
CA ASN A 2 -8.00 5.26 -5.76
C ASN A 2 -7.30 5.01 -4.42
N LYS A 3 -8.07 4.90 -3.34
CA LYS A 3 -7.57 4.60 -2.00
C LYS A 3 -7.25 3.10 -1.93
N PRO A 4 -6.15 2.68 -1.30
CA PRO A 4 -5.87 1.26 -1.11
C PRO A 4 -7.01 0.58 -0.35
N GLU A 5 -7.36 -0.64 -0.78
CA GLU A 5 -8.32 -1.47 -0.08
C GLU A 5 -7.60 -2.26 1.00
N LEU A 6 -7.93 -1.98 2.26
CA LEU A 6 -7.31 -2.59 3.43
C LEU A 6 -8.36 -3.34 4.25
N HIS A 7 -8.00 -4.53 4.72
CA HIS A 7 -8.78 -5.27 5.71
C HIS A 7 -8.13 -5.09 7.07
N PHE A 8 -8.87 -4.52 8.03
CA PHE A 8 -8.37 -4.25 9.38
C PHE A 8 -8.74 -5.37 10.35
N TYR A 9 -7.88 -5.58 11.34
CA TYR A 9 -8.06 -6.57 12.39
C TYR A 9 -8.06 -5.90 13.76
N GLU A 10 -9.02 -6.26 14.60
CA GLU A 10 -9.05 -5.86 16.00
C GLU A 10 -8.17 -6.82 16.81
N LEU A 11 -7.00 -6.34 17.27
CA LEU A 11 -6.03 -7.16 18.02
C LEU A 11 -5.90 -6.71 19.49
N ALA A 12 -5.70 -5.42 19.71
CA ALA A 12 -5.54 -4.83 21.03
C ALA A 12 -5.75 -3.32 20.97
N ASN A 13 -5.94 -2.71 22.15
CA ASN A 13 -5.97 -1.25 22.27
C ASN A 13 -4.66 -0.64 21.75
N ASN A 14 -4.78 0.44 20.97
CA ASN A 14 -3.65 1.17 20.38
C ASN A 14 -2.78 0.39 19.38
N VAL A 15 -3.27 -0.74 18.84
CA VAL A 15 -2.62 -1.48 17.74
C VAL A 15 -3.45 -1.36 16.48
N VAL A 16 -2.82 -0.97 15.38
CA VAL A 16 -3.42 -1.01 14.04
C VAL A 16 -2.81 -2.16 13.26
N ALA A 17 -3.61 -3.19 12.98
CA ALA A 17 -3.21 -4.31 12.13
C ALA A 17 -4.12 -4.38 10.91
N PHE A 18 -3.51 -4.62 9.74
CA PHE A 18 -4.23 -4.69 8.48
C PHE A 18 -3.51 -5.59 7.48
N SER A 19 -4.24 -6.01 6.45
CA SER A 19 -3.70 -6.57 5.22
C SER A 19 -4.17 -5.73 4.02
N SER A 20 -3.30 -5.53 3.04
CA SER A 20 -3.66 -4.87 1.78
C SER A 20 -4.15 -5.88 0.75
N THR A 21 -5.05 -5.46 -0.14
CA THR A 21 -5.37 -6.23 -1.35
C THR A 21 -4.50 -5.77 -2.53
N ARG A 22 -4.59 -6.49 -3.65
CA ARG A 22 -3.93 -6.09 -4.90
C ARG A 22 -4.61 -4.93 -5.64
N HIS A 23 -5.79 -4.52 -5.20
CA HIS A 23 -6.65 -3.57 -5.90
C HIS A 23 -6.27 -2.13 -5.57
N SER A 24 -6.66 -1.20 -6.45
CA SER A 24 -6.56 0.23 -6.19
C SER A 24 -5.12 0.77 -6.02
N GLY A 25 -4.26 0.49 -7.00
CA GLY A 25 -2.92 1.07 -7.13
C GLY A 25 -2.57 1.48 -8.56
N VAL A 26 -1.31 1.86 -8.79
CA VAL A 26 -0.84 2.41 -10.09
C VAL A 26 0.06 1.47 -10.90
N SER A 27 0.52 0.37 -10.30
CA SER A 27 1.37 -0.62 -10.98
C SER A 27 0.62 -1.29 -12.14
N LYS A 28 1.37 -1.79 -13.13
CA LYS A 28 0.83 -2.27 -14.40
C LYS A 28 1.20 -3.72 -14.68
N GLY A 29 0.51 -4.33 -15.65
CA GLY A 29 0.80 -5.69 -16.11
C GLY A 29 0.76 -6.72 -14.98
N ASN A 30 1.81 -7.52 -14.84
CA ASN A 30 1.92 -8.58 -13.83
C ASN A 30 1.88 -8.05 -12.39
N TYR A 31 2.19 -6.77 -12.17
CA TYR A 31 2.20 -6.13 -10.84
C TYR A 31 0.92 -5.34 -10.57
N ALA A 32 -0.05 -5.34 -11.49
CA ALA A 32 -1.25 -4.55 -11.32
C ALA A 32 -2.11 -5.05 -10.13
N ALA A 33 -2.64 -4.16 -9.27
CA ALA A 33 -2.56 -2.70 -9.32
C ALA A 33 -1.74 -2.10 -8.16
N PHE A 34 -1.83 -2.68 -6.97
CA PHE A 34 -1.25 -2.14 -5.74
C PHE A 34 -0.06 -2.97 -5.25
N ASN A 35 1.07 -2.84 -5.94
CA ASN A 35 2.32 -3.48 -5.54
C ASN A 35 3.19 -2.51 -4.74
N ILE A 36 3.65 -2.94 -3.56
CA ILE A 36 4.53 -2.16 -2.66
C ILE A 36 5.92 -2.80 -2.48
N ASN A 37 6.17 -3.94 -3.14
CA ASN A 37 7.41 -4.69 -3.02
C ASN A 37 8.48 -4.10 -3.95
N ARG A 38 9.57 -3.57 -3.37
CA ARG A 38 10.68 -2.96 -4.13
C ARG A 38 11.54 -3.96 -4.90
N TYR A 39 11.51 -5.24 -4.54
CA TYR A 39 12.44 -6.26 -5.05
C TYR A 39 11.71 -7.32 -5.87
N CYS A 40 11.00 -6.89 -6.91
CA CYS A 40 10.22 -7.78 -7.77
C CYS A 40 10.31 -7.49 -9.27
N GLY A 41 10.97 -6.40 -9.70
CA GLY A 41 11.07 -6.01 -11.10
C GLY A 41 9.94 -5.11 -11.62
N ASP A 42 9.10 -4.59 -10.72
CA ASP A 42 8.12 -3.54 -11.04
C ASP A 42 8.79 -2.15 -11.17
N ALA A 43 8.06 -1.19 -11.75
CA ALA A 43 8.53 0.18 -11.89
C ALA A 43 8.73 0.82 -10.50
N PRO A 44 9.93 1.33 -10.17
CA PRO A 44 10.20 1.94 -8.86
C PRO A 44 9.26 3.10 -8.52
N GLU A 45 8.85 3.87 -9.52
CA GLU A 45 7.94 5.01 -9.36
C GLU A 45 6.52 4.55 -8.98
N ASP A 46 6.03 3.48 -9.60
CA ASP A 46 4.71 2.91 -9.31
C ASP A 46 4.68 2.32 -7.88
N ILE A 47 5.76 1.61 -7.49
CA ILE A 47 5.94 1.09 -6.13
C ILE A 47 5.93 2.24 -5.11
N GLU A 48 6.69 3.30 -5.36
CA GLU A 48 6.80 4.43 -4.42
C GLU A 48 5.47 5.19 -4.31
N GLN A 49 4.72 5.34 -5.41
CA GLN A 49 3.39 5.92 -5.37
C GLN A 49 2.40 5.04 -4.60
N ASN A 50 2.42 3.72 -4.76
CA ASN A 50 1.58 2.80 -3.98
C ASN A 50 1.93 2.87 -2.48
N ARG A 51 3.22 2.95 -2.12
CA ARG A 51 3.67 3.11 -0.73
C ARG A 51 3.21 4.42 -0.12
N LYS A 52 3.27 5.53 -0.87
CA LYS A 52 2.73 6.83 -0.43
C LYS A 52 1.23 6.77 -0.22
N SER A 53 0.50 6.13 -1.14
CA SER A 53 -0.95 5.92 -0.97
C SER A 53 -1.28 5.09 0.27
N LEU A 54 -0.48 4.05 0.58
CA LEU A 54 -0.63 3.28 1.81
C LEU A 54 -0.42 4.14 3.06
N ALA A 55 0.68 4.90 3.09
CA ALA A 55 1.02 5.72 4.22
C ALA A 55 -0.03 6.81 4.49
N ASN A 56 -0.50 7.48 3.44
CA ASN A 56 -1.60 8.42 3.52
C ASN A 56 -2.89 7.77 4.05
N CYS A 57 -3.17 6.52 3.64
CA CYS A 57 -4.34 5.77 4.12
C CYS A 57 -4.25 5.40 5.60
N LEU A 58 -3.04 5.21 6.13
CA LEU A 58 -2.77 4.87 7.53
C LEU A 58 -2.43 6.11 8.38
N GLU A 59 -2.41 7.30 7.77
CA GLU A 59 -2.04 8.56 8.42
C GLU A 59 -0.63 8.53 9.04
N ILE A 60 0.31 7.85 8.40
CA ILE A 60 1.71 7.75 8.83
C ILE A 60 2.63 8.61 7.96
N ASP A 61 3.64 9.22 8.59
CA ASP A 61 4.68 9.97 7.88
C ASP A 61 5.66 9.01 7.20
N VAL A 62 5.90 9.22 5.91
CA VAL A 62 6.85 8.42 5.10
C VAL A 62 8.30 8.86 5.25
N ASN A 63 8.56 9.97 5.95
CA ASN A 63 9.90 10.56 6.12
C ASN A 63 10.49 10.39 7.52
N LYS A 64 9.85 9.60 8.39
CA LYS A 64 10.37 9.27 9.72
C LYS A 64 11.21 8.00 9.73
#